data_AF-A0A0J7MTB9-F1
#
_entry.id   AF-A0A0J7MTB9-F1
#
_cell.length_a   1.000
_cell.length_b   1.000
_cell.length_c   1.000
_cell.angle_alpha   90.00
_cell.angle_beta   90.00
_cell.angle_gamma   90.00
#
_symmetry.space_group_name_H-M   'P 1'
#
loop_
_entity.id
_entity.type
_entity.pdbx_description
1 polymer ?
#
loop_
_entity_poly.entity_id
_entity_poly.type
_entity_poly.pdbx_seq_one_letter_code
_entity_poly.pdbx_strand_id
1 'polypeptide(L)'
;MKTEANRLNYIKLNQPQLRAELYLGLMDHLDNRAQNEGIKAGIPIILPSSLMDSARNMQERYQVVMSLVRKFGKPDIFLTMTCNPQCPEIEDNLDGCSIEFRPNLVARTFKGIPQ
;
A
#
# COMPACT_ATOMS: atom_id res chain seq x y z
N MET A 1 2.29 -4.03 17.40
CA MET A 1 3.31 -4.37 16.38
C MET A 1 3.40 -5.89 16.14
N LYS A 2 2.30 -6.57 15.77
CA LYS A 2 2.28 -8.02 15.46
C LYS A 2 1.49 -8.36 14.19
N THR A 3 0.60 -7.47 13.77
CA THR A 3 -0.31 -7.68 12.64
C THR A 3 0.41 -7.80 11.30
N GLU A 4 1.45 -7.00 11.08
CA GLU A 4 2.22 -7.01 9.81
C GLU A 4 3.11 -8.25 9.69
N ALA A 5 3.81 -8.63 10.76
CA ALA A 5 4.60 -9.85 10.80
C ALA A 5 3.73 -11.10 10.56
N ASN A 6 2.52 -11.14 11.16
CA ASN A 6 1.56 -12.21 10.94
C ASN A 6 1.06 -12.24 9.49
N ARG A 7 0.82 -11.08 8.87
CA ARG A 7 0.46 -10.98 7.45
C ARG A 7 1.56 -11.48 6.53
N LEU A 8 2.82 -11.13 6.79
CA LEU A 8 3.96 -11.61 6.01
C LEU A 8 4.13 -13.12 6.14
N ASN A 9 3.99 -13.67 7.34
CA ASN A 9 3.99 -15.12 7.56
C ASN A 9 2.85 -15.81 6.82
N TYR A 10 1.65 -15.23 6.84
CA TYR A 10 0.53 -15.75 6.09
C TYR A 10 0.80 -15.77 4.58
N ILE A 11 1.35 -14.69 4.03
CA ILE A 11 1.74 -14.59 2.61
C ILE A 11 2.81 -15.62 2.25
N LYS A 12 3.79 -15.85 3.12
CA LYS A 12 4.85 -16.85 2.92
C LYS A 12 4.28 -18.27 2.87
N LEU A 13 3.33 -18.59 3.73
CA LEU A 13 2.74 -19.94 3.83
C LEU A 13 1.68 -20.22 2.75
N ASN A 14 1.00 -19.19 2.23
CA ASN A 14 -0.12 -19.34 1.30
C ASN A 14 0.20 -18.88 -0.14
N GLN A 15 1.47 -18.85 -0.53
CA GLN A 15 1.91 -18.53 -1.90
C GLN A 15 1.10 -19.21 -3.03
N PRO A 16 0.80 -20.52 -3.00
CA PRO A 16 0.06 -21.17 -4.10
C PRO A 16 -1.35 -20.60 -4.31
N GLN A 17 -2.03 -20.16 -3.25
CA GLN A 17 -3.37 -19.57 -3.33
C GLN A 17 -3.36 -18.14 -3.88
N LEU A 18 -2.21 -17.47 -3.88
CA LEU A 18 -2.02 -16.09 -4.38
C LEU A 18 -1.79 -16.03 -5.90
N ARG A 19 -2.28 -17.04 -6.65
CA ARG A 19 -2.05 -17.22 -8.09
C ARG A 19 -0.55 -17.33 -8.44
N ALA A 20 0.21 -18.07 -7.64
CA ALA A 20 1.64 -18.30 -7.87
C ALA A 20 1.95 -18.89 -9.26
N GLU A 21 1.01 -19.61 -9.87
CA GLU A 21 1.14 -20.22 -11.19
C GLU A 21 1.49 -19.21 -12.31
N LEU A 22 0.97 -17.98 -12.24
CA LEU A 22 1.31 -16.92 -13.21
C LEU A 22 2.78 -16.50 -13.15
N TYR A 23 3.49 -16.86 -12.08
CA TYR A 23 4.84 -16.42 -11.80
C TYR A 23 5.88 -17.54 -11.90
N LEU A 24 5.47 -18.76 -12.29
CA LEU A 24 6.39 -19.87 -12.57
C LEU A 24 7.48 -19.45 -13.56
N GLY A 25 7.10 -18.82 -14.68
CA GLY A 25 8.07 -18.35 -15.67
C GLY A 25 8.97 -17.21 -15.18
N LEU A 26 8.50 -16.41 -14.21
CA LEU A 26 9.33 -15.37 -13.58
C LEU A 26 10.36 -16.00 -12.63
N MET A 27 9.94 -17.02 -11.86
CA MET A 27 10.82 -17.77 -10.97
C MET A 27 11.89 -18.53 -11.74
N ASP A 28 11.53 -19.21 -12.83
CA ASP A 28 12.50 -19.90 -13.69
C ASP A 28 13.53 -18.92 -14.25
N HIS A 29 13.11 -17.71 -14.65
CA HIS A 29 14.05 -16.69 -15.12
C HIS A 29 15.00 -16.19 -14.02
N LEU A 30 14.48 -15.97 -12.81
CA LEU A 30 15.27 -15.54 -11.65
C LEU A 30 16.26 -16.61 -11.21
N ASP A 31 15.87 -17.89 -11.21
CA ASP A 31 16.73 -19.02 -10.86
C ASP A 31 17.86 -19.18 -11.88
N ASN A 32 17.55 -19.08 -13.18
CA ASN A 32 18.58 -19.07 -14.24
C ASN A 32 19.56 -17.91 -14.07
N ARG A 33 19.07 -16.72 -13.70
CA ARG A 33 19.95 -15.57 -13.46
C ARG A 33 20.83 -15.76 -12.22
N ALA A 34 20.27 -16.27 -11.13
CA ALA A 34 21.02 -16.53 -9.90
C ALA A 34 22.12 -17.57 -10.10
N GLN A 35 21.85 -18.62 -10.89
CA GLN A 35 22.86 -19.61 -11.28
C GLN A 35 23.98 -18.98 -12.13
N ASN A 36 23.65 -18.12 -13.08
CA ASN A 36 24.64 -17.41 -13.90
C ASN A 36 25.49 -16.42 -13.09
N GLU A 37 24.94 -15.79 -12.06
CA GLU A 37 25.64 -14.83 -11.19
C GLU A 37 26.34 -15.51 -10.00
N GLY A 38 26.20 -16.84 -9.82
CA GLY A 38 26.80 -17.60 -8.72
C GLY A 38 26.20 -17.27 -7.34
N ILE A 39 25.02 -16.65 -7.30
CA ILE A 39 24.36 -16.20 -6.08
C ILE A 39 23.48 -17.35 -5.56
N LYS A 40 23.63 -17.74 -4.29
CA LYS A 40 22.66 -18.59 -3.60
C LYS A 40 21.38 -17.79 -3.37
N ALA A 41 20.45 -17.85 -4.32
CA ALA A 41 19.11 -17.29 -4.14
C ALA A 41 18.41 -18.00 -2.96
N GLY A 42 17.86 -17.21 -2.03
CA GLY A 42 16.93 -17.73 -1.03
C GLY A 42 15.60 -18.15 -1.67
N ILE A 43 14.65 -18.64 -0.88
CA ILE A 43 13.31 -18.99 -1.37
C ILE A 43 12.63 -17.70 -1.89
N PRO A 44 12.34 -17.59 -3.19
CA PRO A 44 11.74 -16.39 -3.73
C PRO A 44 10.26 -16.34 -3.30
N ILE A 45 9.88 -15.30 -2.56
CA ILE A 45 8.51 -15.08 -2.07
C ILE A 45 7.91 -13.92 -2.83
N ILE A 46 6.73 -14.13 -3.41
CA ILE A 46 6.04 -13.08 -4.14
C ILE A 46 5.17 -12.29 -3.16
N LEU A 47 5.43 -10.99 -3.09
CA LEU A 47 4.57 -10.10 -2.32
C LEU A 47 3.35 -9.71 -3.16
N PRO A 48 2.12 -9.99 -2.67
CA PRO A 48 0.91 -9.56 -3.33
C PRO A 48 0.75 -8.04 -3.24
N SER A 49 -0.01 -7.45 -4.16
CA SER A 49 -0.32 -6.02 -4.17
C SER A 49 -1.18 -5.58 -3.00
N SER A 50 -1.82 -6.50 -2.29
CA SER A 50 -2.56 -6.23 -1.06
C SER A 50 -1.65 -5.79 0.10
N LEU A 51 -0.33 -5.99 0.00
CA LEU A 51 0.62 -5.45 0.95
C LEU A 51 0.85 -3.97 0.67
N MET A 52 0.39 -3.13 1.60
CA MET A 52 0.57 -1.68 1.56
C MET A 52 2.06 -1.33 1.42
N ASP A 53 2.34 -0.28 0.65
CA ASP A 53 3.69 0.21 0.34
C ASP A 53 4.67 -0.78 -0.31
N SER A 54 4.20 -1.96 -0.72
CA SER A 54 4.99 -2.82 -1.61
C SER A 54 5.12 -2.20 -3.01
N ALA A 55 6.22 -2.49 -3.70
CA ALA A 55 6.42 -2.03 -5.07
C ALA A 55 5.25 -2.39 -6.00
N ARG A 56 4.65 -3.57 -5.78
CA ARG A 56 3.49 -4.03 -6.55
C ARG A 56 2.21 -3.24 -6.23
N ASN A 57 1.96 -2.94 -4.96
CA ASN A 57 0.84 -2.07 -4.55
C ASN A 57 0.97 -0.68 -5.21
N MET A 58 2.18 -0.11 -5.23
CA MET A 58 2.41 1.19 -5.88
C MET A 58 2.16 1.12 -7.39
N GLN A 59 2.64 0.06 -8.06
CA GLN A 59 2.45 -0.13 -9.49
C GLN A 59 0.96 -0.31 -9.86
N GLU A 60 0.20 -1.09 -9.09
CA GLU A 60 -1.24 -1.22 -9.31
C GLU A 60 -1.97 0.10 -9.12
N ARG A 61 -1.68 0.84 -8.04
CA ARG A 61 -2.26 2.17 -7.81
C ARG A 61 -1.93 3.13 -8.95
N TYR A 62 -0.69 3.10 -9.44
CA TYR A 62 -0.28 3.89 -10.59
C TYR A 62 -1.09 3.54 -11.84
N GLN A 63 -1.24 2.25 -12.17
CA GLN A 63 -2.04 1.80 -13.32
C GLN A 63 -3.51 2.22 -13.20
N VAL A 64 -4.09 2.13 -11.99
CA VAL A 64 -5.46 2.58 -11.72
C VAL A 64 -5.57 4.08 -11.96
N VAL A 65 -4.65 4.89 -11.43
CA VAL A 65 -4.63 6.34 -11.65
C VAL A 65 -4.44 6.68 -13.13
N MET A 66 -3.53 6.00 -13.83
CA MET A 66 -3.34 6.19 -15.27
C MET A 66 -4.57 5.80 -16.09
N SER A 67 -5.34 4.80 -15.65
CA SER A 67 -6.62 4.45 -16.29
C SER A 67 -7.65 5.58 -16.13
N LEU A 68 -7.65 6.25 -14.98
CA LEU A 68 -8.49 7.40 -14.71
C LEU A 68 -8.06 8.61 -15.56
N VAL A 69 -6.76 8.90 -15.60
CA VAL A 69 -6.18 9.98 -16.42
C VAL A 69 -6.47 9.77 -17.91
N ARG A 70 -6.38 8.52 -18.39
CA ARG A 70 -6.71 8.19 -19.78
C ARG A 70 -8.19 8.44 -20.09
N LYS A 71 -9.08 8.19 -19.13
CA LYS A 71 -10.54 8.34 -19.30
C LYS A 71 -11.02 9.79 -19.15
N PHE A 72 -10.46 10.53 -18.20
CA PHE A 72 -10.95 11.86 -17.81
C PHE A 72 -9.99 12.99 -18.16
N GLY A 73 -8.83 12.70 -18.75
CA GLY A 73 -7.78 13.68 -19.00
C GLY A 73 -6.84 13.85 -17.80
N LYS A 74 -5.76 14.63 -17.99
CA LYS A 74 -4.86 14.93 -16.88
C LYS A 74 -5.58 15.78 -15.84
N PRO A 75 -5.30 15.60 -14.54
CA PRO A 75 -5.74 16.56 -13.55
C PRO A 75 -5.09 17.93 -13.81
N ASP A 76 -5.89 18.99 -13.70
CA ASP A 76 -5.41 20.37 -13.76
C ASP A 76 -5.14 20.96 -12.38
N ILE A 77 -5.72 20.37 -11.33
CA ILE A 77 -5.64 20.84 -9.95
C ILE A 77 -5.17 19.68 -9.08
N PHE A 78 -4.12 19.90 -8.30
CA PHE A 78 -3.70 19.03 -7.21
C PHE A 78 -3.95 19.77 -5.90
N LEU A 79 -4.93 19.30 -5.12
CA LEU A 79 -5.18 19.82 -3.78
C LEU A 79 -4.39 18.99 -2.77
N THR A 80 -3.41 19.61 -2.11
CA THR A 80 -2.71 19.02 -0.97
C THR A 80 -3.27 19.61 0.31
N MET A 81 -3.93 18.79 1.12
CA MET A 81 -4.39 19.17 2.45
C MET A 81 -3.44 18.61 3.50
N THR A 82 -2.79 19.50 4.24
CA THR A 82 -1.98 19.12 5.40
C THR A 82 -2.84 19.19 6.65
N CYS A 83 -3.21 18.04 7.20
CA CYS A 83 -3.82 17.99 8.52
C CYS A 83 -2.74 17.76 9.57
N ASN A 84 -2.49 18.77 10.39
CA ASN A 84 -1.68 18.60 11.59
C ASN A 84 -2.56 18.01 12.70
N PRO A 85 -2.28 16.81 13.23
CA PRO A 85 -3.04 16.23 14.33
C PRO A 85 -2.99 17.06 15.62
N GLN A 86 -2.01 17.97 15.75
CA GLN A 86 -1.88 18.91 16.87
C GLN A 86 -2.64 20.23 16.63
N CYS A 87 -3.53 20.29 15.64
CA CYS A 87 -4.39 21.46 15.48
C CYS A 87 -5.30 21.61 16.71
N PRO A 88 -5.45 22.83 17.27
CA PRO A 88 -6.27 23.06 18.45
C PRO A 88 -7.73 22.62 18.25
N GLU A 89 -8.26 22.74 17.03
CA GLU A 89 -9.60 22.26 16.67
C GLU A 89 -9.77 20.75 16.84
N ILE A 90 -8.71 19.97 16.62
CA ILE A 90 -8.73 18.53 16.83
C ILE A 90 -8.57 18.26 18.33
N GLU A 91 -7.59 18.90 18.97
CA GLU A 91 -7.28 18.73 20.40
C GLU A 91 -8.47 19.07 21.32
N ASP A 92 -9.17 20.16 21.04
CA ASP A 92 -10.34 20.62 21.79
C ASP A 92 -11.51 19.63 21.70
N ASN A 93 -11.58 18.83 20.64
CA ASN A 93 -12.63 17.83 20.42
C ASN A 93 -12.20 16.39 20.80
N LEU A 94 -10.98 16.20 21.30
CA LEU A 94 -10.49 14.88 21.69
C LEU A 94 -11.07 14.39 23.03
N ASP A 95 -11.65 15.26 23.87
CA ASP A 95 -12.20 14.92 25.20
C ASP A 95 -11.23 14.04 26.04
N GLY A 96 -9.92 14.25 25.91
CA GLY A 96 -8.89 13.44 26.58
C GLY A 96 -8.63 12.04 25.99
N CYS A 97 -9.26 11.67 24.87
CA CYS A 97 -8.93 10.46 24.11
C CYS A 97 -7.73 10.69 23.18
N SER A 98 -6.94 9.63 22.93
CA SER A 98 -5.91 9.69 21.89
C SER A 98 -6.54 9.73 20.49
N ILE A 99 -5.89 10.48 19.59
CA ILE A 99 -6.29 10.68 18.18
C ILE A 99 -6.50 9.34 17.46
N GLU A 100 -5.70 8.33 17.82
CA GLU A 100 -5.78 6.97 17.26
C GLU A 100 -7.14 6.30 17.49
N PHE A 101 -7.88 6.69 18.54
CA PHE A 101 -9.18 6.14 18.89
C PHE A 101 -10.37 6.96 18.34
N ARG A 102 -10.12 8.14 17.76
CA ARG A 102 -11.16 8.98 17.13
C ARG A 102 -10.76 9.44 15.72
N PRO A 103 -10.57 8.52 14.75
CA PRO A 103 -10.21 8.87 13.37
C PRO A 103 -11.29 9.73 12.68
N ASN A 104 -12.53 9.70 13.17
CA ASN A 104 -13.63 10.49 12.64
C ASN A 104 -13.43 12.01 12.81
N LEU A 105 -12.72 12.46 13.85
CA LEU A 105 -12.46 13.89 14.08
C LEU A 105 -11.50 14.44 13.02
N VAL A 106 -10.41 13.70 12.81
CA VAL A 106 -9.45 13.97 11.74
C VAL A 106 -10.16 13.92 10.38
N ALA A 107 -11.06 12.96 10.14
CA ALA A 107 -11.83 12.88 8.90
C ALA A 107 -12.81 14.05 8.69
N ARG A 108 -13.37 14.64 9.76
CA ARG A 108 -14.34 15.74 9.68
C ARG A 108 -13.68 17.07 9.35
N THR A 109 -12.49 17.36 9.85
CA THR A 109 -11.72 18.55 9.43
C THR A 109 -11.47 18.54 7.91
N PHE A 110 -11.36 17.37 7.28
CA PHE A 110 -11.27 17.27 5.82
C PHE A 110 -12.59 17.53 5.06
N LYS A 111 -13.78 17.41 5.70
CA LYS A 111 -15.09 17.58 5.04
C LYS A 111 -15.61 19.04 5.03
N GLY A 112 -14.87 19.98 5.63
CA GLY A 112 -15.30 21.38 5.80
C GLY A 112 -15.09 22.29 4.58
N ILE A 113 -14.57 21.77 3.46
CA ILE A 113 -14.33 22.58 2.25
C ILE A 113 -15.52 22.39 1.29
N PRO A 114 -16.23 23.46 0.89
CA PRO A 114 -17.28 23.35 -0.12
C PRO A 114 -16.69 22.87 -1.45
N GLN A 115 -17.41 21.94 -2.10
CA GLN A 115 -17.10 21.44 -3.46
C GLN A 115 -17.15 22.56 -4.49
#